data_AF-A0A534SU08-F1
#
_entry.id   AF-A0A534SU08-F1
#
_cell.length_a   1.000
_cell.length_b   1.000
_cell.length_c   1.000
_cell.angle_alpha   90.00
_cell.angle_beta   90.00
_cell.angle_gamma   90.00
#
_symmetry.space_group_name_H-M   'P 1'
#
loop_
_entity.id
_entity.type
_entity.pdbx_description
1 polymer ?
#
loop_
_entity_poly.entity_id
_entity_poly.type
_entity_poly.pdbx_seq_one_letter_code
_entity_poly.pdbx_strand_id
1 'polypeptide(L)'
;MTVAADDRTALERLARYVLRPPVAQDRLALTPDGQVLLSLKADWADGTTHLLFEPIEFLEKLAALTPRPRINLVIYHGILAPHARARAQAVARGPVTSSTQQRPPVAKEPGADAPRQTPEPRRLLPRRAGRAAPRSRAIGPGPI
;
A
#
# COMPACT_ATOMS: atom_id res chain seq x y z
N MET A 1 -6.61 14.12 -6.09
CA MET A 1 -5.56 15.15 -6.12
C MET A 1 -4.65 14.85 -7.29
N THR A 2 -4.67 15.69 -8.32
CA THR A 2 -3.81 15.57 -9.52
C THR A 2 -2.76 16.68 -9.43
N VAL A 3 -1.48 16.31 -9.47
CA VAL A 3 -0.36 17.27 -9.48
C VAL A 3 0.17 17.34 -10.92
N ALA A 4 0.24 18.56 -11.48
CA ALA A 4 0.83 18.76 -12.80
C ALA A 4 2.35 18.56 -12.75
N ALA A 5 2.95 18.08 -13.84
CA ALA A 5 4.37 17.74 -13.88
C ALA A 5 5.30 18.94 -13.56
N ASP A 6 4.87 20.14 -13.92
CA ASP A 6 5.65 21.38 -13.73
C ASP A 6 5.39 22.07 -12.38
N ASP A 7 4.39 21.62 -11.61
CA ASP A 7 4.08 22.20 -10.31
C ASP A 7 4.94 21.59 -9.21
N ARG A 8 6.15 22.14 -9.06
CA ARG A 8 7.14 21.70 -8.06
C ARG A 8 6.63 21.87 -6.63
N THR A 9 5.87 22.92 -6.34
CA THR A 9 5.33 23.18 -5.01
C THR A 9 4.28 22.14 -4.63
N ALA A 10 3.38 21.78 -5.55
CA ALA A 10 2.41 20.72 -5.30
C ALA A 10 3.06 19.33 -5.21
N LEU A 11 4.09 19.06 -6.00
CA LEU A 11 4.86 17.81 -5.92
C LEU A 11 5.57 17.68 -4.58
N GLU A 12 6.18 18.76 -4.10
CA GLU A 12 6.84 18.80 -2.79
C GLU A 12 5.86 18.55 -1.65
N ARG A 13 4.66 19.17 -1.68
CA ARG A 13 3.60 18.91 -0.70
C ARG A 13 3.14 17.46 -0.73
N LEU A 14 2.98 16.88 -1.93
CA LEU A 14 2.63 15.48 -2.09
C LEU A 14 3.73 14.56 -1.55
N ALA A 15 5.00 14.86 -1.83
CA ALA A 15 6.14 14.10 -1.33
C ALA A 15 6.20 14.15 0.21
N ARG A 16 6.06 15.33 0.82
CA ARG A 16 5.98 15.48 2.29
C ARG A 16 4.80 14.71 2.89
N TYR A 17 3.67 14.67 2.20
CA TYR A 17 2.50 13.91 2.63
C TYR A 17 2.75 12.39 2.59
N VAL A 18 3.31 11.90 1.48
CA VAL A 18 3.62 10.46 1.30
C VAL A 18 4.71 9.99 2.25
N LEU A 19 5.73 10.81 2.47
CA LEU A 19 6.86 10.51 3.34
C LEU A 19 6.67 10.99 4.78
N ARG A 20 5.45 11.39 5.16
CA ARG A 20 5.20 11.91 6.50
C ARG A 20 5.51 10.82 7.53
N PRO A 21 6.43 11.06 8.47
CA PRO A 21 6.72 10.10 9.52
C PRO A 21 5.48 9.85 10.38
N PRO A 22 5.33 8.65 10.96
CA PRO A 22 4.18 8.29 11.81
C PRO A 22 4.10 9.15 13.08
N VAL A 23 5.23 9.74 13.48
CA VAL A 23 5.37 10.64 14.63
C VAL A 23 5.87 12.01 14.15
N ALA A 24 5.42 13.08 14.81
CA ALA A 24 5.89 14.43 14.50
C ALA A 24 7.29 14.63 15.11
N GLN A 25 8.27 14.94 14.27
CA GLN A 25 9.66 15.05 14.71
C GLN A 25 9.86 16.16 15.75
N ASP A 26 9.13 17.27 15.62
CA ASP A 26 9.18 18.41 16.55
C ASP A 26 8.73 18.06 17.98
N ARG A 27 8.13 16.88 18.17
CA ARG A 27 7.66 16.40 19.48
C ARG A 27 8.57 15.36 20.11
N LEU A 28 9.66 15.00 19.43
CA LEU A 28 10.67 14.08 19.92
C LEU A 28 11.85 14.87 20.47
N ALA A 29 12.29 14.50 21.66
CA ALA A 29 13.51 15.00 22.25
C ALA A 29 14.32 13.84 22.85
N LEU A 30 15.63 13.98 22.89
CA LEU A 30 16.49 13.10 23.69
C LEU A 30 16.71 13.73 25.06
N THR A 31 16.53 12.95 26.11
CA THR A 31 16.83 13.39 27.47
C THR A 31 18.35 13.32 27.71
N PRO A 32 18.88 14.02 28.73
CA PRO A 32 20.28 13.91 29.12
C PRO A 32 20.70 12.49 29.48
N ASP A 33 19.76 11.69 29.97
CA ASP A 33 19.96 10.27 30.32
C ASP A 33 19.94 9.34 29.10
N GLY A 34 19.75 9.87 27.88
CA GLY A 34 19.75 9.11 26.64
C GLY A 34 18.41 8.49 26.26
N GLN A 35 17.33 8.82 26.98
CA GLN A 35 15.98 8.32 26.69
C GLN A 35 15.29 9.16 25.62
N VAL A 36 14.30 8.58 24.96
CA VAL A 36 13.47 9.27 23.97
C VAL A 36 12.20 9.78 24.64
N LEU A 37 12.03 11.10 24.64
CA LEU A 37 10.84 11.78 25.12
C LEU A 37 9.93 12.14 23.94
N LEU A 38 8.68 11.69 24.01
CA LEU A 38 7.63 11.99 23.04
C LEU A 38 6.54 12.85 23.68
N SER A 39 6.41 14.09 23.23
CA SER A 39 5.36 15.01 23.67
C SER A 39 4.03 14.64 23.02
N LEU A 40 2.96 14.54 23.82
CA LEU A 40 1.63 14.22 23.34
C LEU A 40 1.01 15.40 22.59
N LYS A 41 0.05 15.10 21.69
CA LYS A 41 -0.69 16.16 20.98
C LYS A 41 -1.59 16.95 21.92
N ALA A 42 -2.22 16.23 22.81
CA ALA A 42 -3.18 16.69 23.78
C ALA A 42 -2.94 15.85 25.02
N ASP A 43 -3.08 16.49 26.16
CA ASP A 43 -2.90 15.87 27.45
C ASP A 43 -3.96 14.78 27.63
N TRP A 44 -3.56 13.69 28.27
CA TRP A 44 -4.49 12.64 28.63
C TRP A 44 -5.33 13.07 29.84
N ALA A 45 -6.44 12.35 30.07
CA ALA A 45 -7.38 12.67 31.16
C ALA A 45 -6.74 12.57 32.56
N ASP A 46 -5.64 11.83 32.68
CA ASP A 46 -4.83 11.67 33.89
C ASP A 46 -3.75 12.77 34.06
N GLY A 47 -3.66 13.71 33.11
CA GLY A 47 -2.64 14.76 33.10
C GLY A 47 -1.32 14.34 32.46
N THR A 48 -1.23 13.15 31.86
CA THR A 48 -0.02 12.73 31.14
C THR A 48 0.17 13.60 29.90
N THR A 49 1.36 14.20 29.80
CA THR A 49 1.74 15.14 28.73
C THR A 49 2.82 14.59 27.81
N HIS A 50 3.67 13.69 28.30
CA HIS A 50 4.82 13.15 27.57
C HIS A 50 5.01 11.68 27.91
N LEU A 51 5.57 10.92 26.97
CA LEU A 51 5.97 9.52 27.14
C LEU A 51 7.48 9.42 27.07
N LEU A 52 8.08 8.63 27.96
CA LEU A 52 9.52 8.31 27.94
C LEU A 52 9.72 6.87 27.49
N PHE A 53 10.71 6.66 26.64
CA PHE A 53 11.08 5.36 26.12
C PHE A 53 12.59 5.15 26.17
N GLU A 54 13.02 3.92 26.41
CA GLU A 54 14.37 3.52 26.03
C GLU A 54 14.51 3.59 24.49
N PRO A 55 15.68 3.93 23.93
CA PRO A 55 15.84 4.07 22.48
C PRO A 55 15.42 2.83 21.69
N ILE A 56 15.72 1.62 22.21
CA ILE A 56 15.32 0.38 21.56
C ILE A 56 13.82 0.14 21.65
N GLU A 57 13.21 0.44 22.80
CA GLU A 57 11.76 0.30 22.99
C GLU A 57 11.02 1.23 22.01
N PHE A 58 11.48 2.47 21.87
CA PHE A 58 10.90 3.41 20.93
C PHE A 58 10.94 2.87 19.48
N LEU A 59 12.07 2.29 19.07
CA LEU A 59 12.21 1.67 17.75
C LEU A 59 11.28 0.47 17.57
N GLU A 60 11.08 -0.35 18.60
CA GLU A 60 10.12 -1.46 18.57
C GLU A 60 8.70 -0.97 18.36
N LYS A 61 8.26 0.07 19.10
CA LYS A 61 6.92 0.65 18.92
C LYS A 61 6.76 1.25 17.52
N LEU A 62 7.78 1.93 16.99
CA LEU A 62 7.76 2.46 15.63
C LEU A 62 7.71 1.36 14.57
N ALA A 63 8.45 0.27 14.76
CA ALA A 63 8.43 -0.87 13.86
C ALA A 63 7.04 -1.53 13.83
N ALA A 64 6.36 -1.62 14.97
CA ALA A 64 4.99 -2.13 15.06
C ALA A 64 3.96 -1.25 14.33
N LEU A 65 4.15 0.07 14.33
CA LEU A 65 3.30 1.02 13.59
C LEU A 65 3.58 1.00 12.08
N THR A 66 4.78 0.59 11.67
CA THR A 66 5.17 0.56 10.27
C THR A 66 4.48 -0.60 9.56
N PRO A 67 3.60 -0.34 8.59
CA PRO A 67 2.87 -1.41 7.94
C PRO A 67 3.79 -2.29 7.10
N ARG A 68 3.40 -3.56 6.98
CA ARG A 68 4.12 -4.48 6.12
C ARG A 68 4.07 -3.98 4.66
N PRO A 69 5.19 -4.02 3.94
CA PRO A 69 5.21 -3.59 2.55
C PRO A 69 4.35 -4.53 1.68
N ARG A 70 3.71 -3.96 0.67
CA ARG A 70 2.95 -4.67 -0.39
C ARG A 70 1.67 -5.39 0.07
N ILE A 71 1.11 -5.05 1.22
CA ILE A 71 -0.24 -5.49 1.60
C ILE A 71 -1.21 -4.31 1.56
N ASN A 72 -2.45 -4.54 1.13
CA ASN A 72 -3.46 -3.50 1.16
C ASN A 72 -3.99 -3.36 2.60
N LEU A 73 -3.62 -2.28 3.27
CA LEU A 73 -4.01 -1.99 4.65
C LEU A 73 -5.46 -1.49 4.75
N VAL A 74 -5.98 -0.91 3.66
CA VAL A 74 -7.33 -0.35 3.62
C VAL A 74 -8.21 -1.26 2.77
N ILE A 75 -9.02 -2.07 3.45
CA ILE A 75 -10.03 -2.91 2.82
C ILE A 75 -11.36 -2.15 2.88
N TYR A 76 -11.82 -1.68 1.72
CA TYR A 76 -13.13 -1.05 1.62
C TYR A 76 -14.23 -2.12 1.64
N HIS A 77 -15.23 -1.89 2.47
CA HIS A 77 -16.46 -2.69 2.53
C HIS A 77 -17.68 -1.84 2.15
N GLY A 78 -18.79 -2.49 1.82
CA GLY A 78 -20.04 -1.82 1.48
C GLY A 78 -20.15 -1.41 0.00
N ILE A 79 -21.18 -0.62 -0.33
CA ILE A 79 -21.62 -0.37 -1.71
C ILE A 79 -20.59 0.35 -2.58
N LEU A 80 -19.65 1.08 -1.97
CA LEU A 80 -18.58 1.80 -2.68
C LEU A 80 -17.30 0.96 -2.88
N ALA A 81 -17.22 -0.23 -2.27
CA ALA A 81 -16.05 -1.10 -2.39
C ALA A 81 -15.80 -1.54 -3.85
N PRO A 82 -14.54 -1.66 -4.31
CA PRO A 82 -14.21 -1.94 -5.72
C PRO A 82 -14.94 -3.14 -6.34
N HIS A 83 -15.19 -4.18 -5.54
CA HIS A 83 -15.87 -5.42 -5.95
C HIS A 83 -17.33 -5.52 -5.51
N ALA A 84 -17.95 -4.44 -5.01
CA ALA A 84 -19.35 -4.47 -4.60
C ALA A 84 -20.28 -4.58 -5.82
N ARG A 85 -21.18 -5.57 -5.80
CA ARG A 85 -22.13 -5.85 -6.90
C ARG A 85 -22.98 -4.64 -7.28
N ALA A 86 -23.43 -3.87 -6.28
CA ALA A 86 -24.26 -2.69 -6.47
C ALA A 86 -23.46 -1.39 -6.73
N ARG A 87 -22.12 -1.43 -6.77
CA ARG A 87 -21.28 -0.23 -6.96
C ARG A 87 -21.59 0.51 -8.26
N ALA A 88 -21.88 -0.24 -9.33
CA ALA A 88 -22.18 0.34 -10.64
C ALA A 88 -23.42 1.26 -10.60
N GLN A 89 -24.36 1.01 -9.69
CA GLN A 89 -25.56 1.82 -9.52
C GLN A 89 -25.32 3.02 -8.58
N ALA A 90 -24.39 2.89 -7.62
CA ALA A 90 -24.11 3.92 -6.62
C ALA A 90 -23.10 4.99 -7.09
N VAL A 91 -22.22 4.67 -8.04
CA VAL A 91 -21.21 5.61 -8.54
C VAL A 91 -21.74 6.31 -9.78
N ALA A 92 -22.09 7.59 -9.66
CA ALA A 92 -22.32 8.44 -10.82
C ALA A 92 -21.04 8.50 -11.67
N ARG A 93 -21.09 7.97 -12.90
CA ARG A 93 -20.00 8.16 -13.85
C ARG A 93 -20.19 9.54 -14.47
N GLY A 94 -19.27 10.46 -14.19
CA GLY A 94 -19.18 11.72 -14.94
C GLY A 94 -18.96 11.43 -16.44
N PRO A 95 -19.31 12.36 -17.34
CA PRO A 95 -19.18 12.15 -18.77
C PRO A 95 -17.74 11.75 -19.11
N VAL A 96 -17.60 10.58 -19.74
CA VAL A 96 -16.33 10.13 -20.28
C VAL A 96 -16.06 11.05 -21.45
N THR A 97 -15.20 12.06 -21.30
CA THR A 97 -14.63 12.76 -22.45
C THR A 97 -13.75 11.74 -23.15
N SER A 98 -14.32 11.02 -24.10
CA SER A 98 -13.59 10.20 -25.06
C SER A 98 -12.74 11.16 -25.88
N SER A 99 -11.52 11.45 -25.44
CA SER A 99 -10.47 11.95 -26.32
C SER A 99 -10.10 10.79 -27.23
N THR A 100 -10.92 10.56 -28.25
CA THR A 100 -10.54 9.85 -29.46
C THR A 100 -9.43 10.67 -30.09
N GLN A 101 -8.19 10.42 -29.70
CA GLN A 101 -7.03 10.83 -30.47
C GLN A 101 -7.09 10.03 -31.77
N GLN A 102 -7.73 10.62 -32.78
CA GLN A 102 -7.71 10.16 -34.16
C GLN A 102 -6.25 10.10 -34.60
N ARG A 103 -5.74 8.88 -34.79
CA ARG A 103 -4.52 8.64 -35.54
C ARG A 103 -4.88 8.83 -37.03
N PRO A 104 -4.11 9.62 -37.82
CA PRO A 104 -4.45 9.85 -39.21
C PRO A 104 -4.42 8.53 -40.01
N PRO A 105 -5.24 8.39 -41.07
CA PRO A 105 -5.31 7.17 -41.84
C PRO A 105 -4.05 7.00 -42.69
N VAL A 106 -3.24 5.99 -42.37
CA VAL A 106 -2.21 5.49 -43.30
C VAL A 106 -2.91 4.72 -44.41
N ALA A 107 -2.68 5.15 -45.65
CA ALA A 107 -3.11 4.50 -46.88
C ALA A 107 -2.63 3.03 -46.92
N LYS A 108 -3.51 2.13 -47.34
CA LYS A 108 -3.18 0.72 -47.58
C LYS A 108 -2.55 0.59 -48.97
N GLU A 109 -1.32 0.11 -49.03
CA GLU A 109 -0.81 -0.60 -50.22
C GLU A 109 -0.85 -2.12 -49.99
N PRO A 110 -1.14 -2.92 -51.03
CA PRO A 110 -1.43 -4.34 -50.90
C PRO A 110 -0.18 -5.21 -51.12
N GLY A 111 -0.10 -6.31 -50.36
CA GLY A 111 0.69 -7.49 -50.74
C GLY A 111 1.90 -7.78 -49.84
N ALA A 112 1.73 -8.76 -48.96
CA ALA A 112 2.70 -9.83 -48.72
C ALA A 112 2.10 -10.80 -47.68
N ASP A 113 1.95 -12.03 -48.13
CA ASP A 113 1.44 -13.19 -47.42
C ASP A 113 2.31 -13.56 -46.21
N ALA A 114 1.72 -13.62 -45.02
CA ALA A 114 2.30 -14.27 -43.84
C ALA A 114 1.16 -14.60 -42.84
N PRO A 115 1.04 -15.85 -42.37
CA PRO A 115 -0.06 -16.25 -41.51
C PRO A 115 0.02 -15.54 -40.15
N ARG A 116 -1.06 -14.82 -39.83
CA ARG A 116 -1.31 -14.18 -38.54
C ARG A 116 -1.49 -15.26 -37.47
N GLN A 117 -0.51 -15.42 -36.59
CA GLN A 117 -0.63 -16.22 -35.38
C GLN A 117 -1.66 -15.55 -34.45
N THR A 118 -2.74 -16.26 -34.15
CA THR A 118 -3.71 -15.90 -33.10
C THR A 118 -2.98 -15.83 -31.75
N PRO A 119 -3.08 -14.74 -30.97
CA PRO A 119 -2.61 -14.78 -29.60
C PRO A 119 -3.58 -15.65 -28.79
N GLU A 120 -3.11 -16.85 -28.42
CA GLU A 120 -3.83 -17.75 -27.53
C GLU A 120 -4.23 -17.06 -26.21
N PRO A 121 -5.38 -17.42 -25.62
CA PRO A 121 -5.75 -16.94 -24.30
C PRO A 121 -4.72 -17.48 -23.30
N ARG A 122 -4.07 -16.57 -22.54
CA ARG A 122 -3.15 -16.92 -21.44
C ARG A 122 -3.74 -18.03 -20.58
N ARG A 123 -3.23 -19.25 -20.72
CA ARG A 123 -3.48 -20.35 -19.78
C ARG A 123 -3.13 -19.88 -18.38
N LEU A 124 -4.14 -19.84 -17.53
CA LEU A 124 -4.00 -19.69 -16.08
C LEU A 124 -3.06 -20.79 -15.58
N LEU A 125 -1.90 -20.40 -15.03
CA LEU A 125 -1.06 -21.34 -14.28
C LEU A 125 -1.87 -21.85 -13.08
N PRO A 126 -1.89 -23.17 -12.79
CA PRO A 126 -2.55 -23.67 -11.59
C PRO A 126 -1.89 -23.07 -10.35
N ARG A 127 -2.73 -22.65 -9.39
CA ARG A 127 -2.30 -22.21 -8.05
C ARG A 127 -1.40 -23.31 -7.49
N ARG A 128 -0.11 -23.01 -7.28
CA ARG A 128 0.75 -23.91 -6.52
C ARG A 128 0.15 -24.09 -5.13
N ALA A 129 -0.27 -25.33 -4.88
CA ALA A 129 -0.77 -25.82 -3.62
C ALA A 129 0.22 -25.52 -2.49
N GLY A 130 -0.34 -25.33 -1.29
CA GLY A 130 0.37 -24.94 -0.08
C GLY A 130 1.61 -25.77 0.19
N ARG A 131 2.66 -25.07 0.61
CA ARG A 131 3.86 -25.68 1.20
C ARG A 131 3.43 -26.32 2.51
N ALA A 132 3.43 -27.66 2.54
CA ALA A 132 3.14 -28.46 3.71
C ALA A 132 4.07 -28.08 4.88
N ALA A 133 3.47 -27.93 6.05
CA ALA A 133 4.17 -27.76 7.32
C ALA A 133 5.02 -29.01 7.65
N PRO A 134 6.22 -28.86 8.23
CA PRO A 134 6.98 -30.01 8.69
C PRO A 134 6.26 -30.70 9.86
N ARG A 135 6.02 -32.00 9.69
CA ARG A 135 5.45 -32.88 10.72
C ARG A 135 6.40 -32.94 11.92
N SER A 136 5.88 -32.59 13.10
CA SER A 136 6.53 -32.83 14.39
C SER A 136 6.78 -34.33 14.55
N ARG A 137 8.05 -34.72 14.71
CA ARG A 137 8.47 -36.09 14.99
C ARG A 137 8.30 -36.31 16.49
N ALA A 138 7.24 -37.02 16.87
CA ALA A 138 7.06 -37.51 18.23
C ALA A 138 8.25 -38.41 18.61
N ILE A 139 8.95 -38.01 19.66
CA ILE A 139 9.96 -38.82 20.35
C ILE A 139 9.17 -39.86 21.15
N GLY A 140 9.22 -41.12 20.70
CA GLY A 140 8.74 -42.27 21.45
C GLY A 140 9.72 -42.65 22.58
N PRO A 141 9.24 -43.35 23.63
CA PRO A 141 10.01 -43.67 24.82
C PRO A 141 11.12 -44.71 24.53
N GLY A 142 12.29 -44.51 25.14
CA GLY A 142 13.41 -45.45 25.07
C GLY A 142 13.14 -46.75 25.84
N PRO A 143 13.78 -47.88 25.47
CA PRO A 143 13.53 -49.17 26.11
C PRO A 143 14.41 -49.40 27.36
N ILE A 144 13.76 -50.05 28.34
CA ILE A 144 14.20 -50.98 29.42
C ILE A 144 15.59 -50.79 30.03
#